data_AF-A0A6G3ZE48-F1
#
_entry.id   AF-A0A6G3ZE48-F1
#
_cell.length_a   1.000
_cell.length_b   1.000
_cell.length_c   1.000
_cell.angle_alpha   90.00
_cell.angle_beta   90.00
_cell.angle_gamma   90.00
#
_symmetry.space_group_name_H-M   'P 1'
#
loop_
_entity.id
_entity.type
_entity.pdbx_description
1 polymer ?
#
loop_
_entity_poly.entity_id
_entity_poly.type
_entity_poly.pdbx_seq_one_letter_code
_entity_poly.pdbx_strand_id
1 'polypeptide(L)' 'MVSKRRLGANLLLLGLAFVGAFHAVAAIAFDTGLASVGAGVTGISVLSMMVVNLPMLGDGDGSDDDEETGGETESAAEE' A
#
# COMPACT_ATOMS: atom_id res chain seq x y z
N MET A 1 -6.83 -2.34 13.49
CA MET A 1 -5.38 -2.07 13.48
C MET A 1 -4.93 -2.24 12.04
N VAL A 2 -4.37 -1.22 11.38
CA VAL A 2 -3.98 -1.35 9.96
C VAL A 2 -2.75 -2.26 9.89
N SER A 3 -2.84 -3.40 9.20
CA SER A 3 -1.72 -4.34 9.09
C SER A 3 -0.51 -3.64 8.46
N LYS A 4 0.67 -3.78 9.07
CA LYS A 4 1.92 -3.15 8.61
C LYS A 4 2.18 -3.38 7.11
N ARG A 5 1.80 -4.57 6.60
CA ARG A 5 1.82 -4.92 5.17
C ARG A 5 0.98 -4.01 4.29
N ARG A 6 -0.24 -3.65 4.71
CA ARG A 6 -1.14 -2.76 3.96
C ARG A 6 -0.65 -1.33 3.94
N LEU A 7 -0.08 -0.85 5.06
CA LEU A 7 0.53 0.48 5.12
C LEU A 7 1.69 0.57 4.11
N GLY A 8 2.54 -0.46 4.05
CA GLY A 8 3.63 -0.54 3.08
C GLY A 8 3.14 -0.54 1.63
N ALA A 9 2.11 -1.32 1.31
CA ALA A 9 1.53 -1.37 -0.03
C ALA A 9 0.94 -0.02 -0.47
N ASN A 10 0.19 0.67 0.40
CA ASN A 10 -0.35 2.00 0.10
C ASN A 10 0.76 3.04 -0.08
N LEU A 11 1.83 3.01 0.71
CA LEU A 11 2.98 3.92 0.55
C LEU A 11 3.71 3.69 -0.78
N LEU A 12 3.89 2.43 -1.17
CA LEU A 12 4.49 2.08 -2.45
C LEU A 12 3.63 2.57 -3.63
N LEU A 13 2.32 2.32 -3.59
CA LEU A 13 1.38 2.75 -4.62
C LEU A 13 1.26 4.28 -4.70
N LEU A 14 1.28 4.96 -3.55
CA LEU A 14 1.28 6.42 -3.49
C LEU A 14 2.56 7.00 -4.11
N GLY A 15 3.71 6.42 -3.81
CA GLY A 15 4.98 6.81 -4.44
C GLY A 15 4.97 6.60 -5.95
N LEU A 16 4.44 5.48 -6.41
CA LEU A 16 4.35 5.17 -7.85
C LEU A 16 3.38 6.11 -8.58
N ALA A 17 2.24 6.45 -7.95
CA ALA A 17 1.30 7.43 -8.47
C ALA A 17 1.94 8.83 -8.60
N PHE A 18 2.72 9.24 -7.60
CA PHE A 18 3.45 10.51 -7.61
C PHE A 18 4.51 10.57 -8.72
N VAL A 19 5.31 9.51 -8.88
CA VAL A 19 6.30 9.41 -9.97
C VAL A 19 5.62 9.48 -11.34
N GLY A 20 4.51 8.78 -11.54
CA GLY A 20 3.74 8.86 -12.79
C GLY A 20 3.20 10.26 -13.07
N ALA A 21 2.70 10.96 -12.04
CA ALA A 21 2.13 12.29 -12.18
C ALA A 21 3.22 13.31 -12.51
N PHE A 22 4.36 13.23 -11.81
CA PHE A 22 5.53 14.04 -12.11
C PHE A 22 6.03 13.80 -13.54
N HIS A 23 6.08 12.55 -13.99
CA HIS A 23 6.48 12.21 -15.34
C HIS A 23 5.50 12.73 -16.40
N ALA A 24 4.19 12.69 -16.13
CA ALA A 24 3.18 13.26 -17.02
C ALA A 24 3.34 14.78 -17.14
N VAL A 25 3.55 15.49 -16.02
CA VAL A 25 3.80 16.94 -16.01
C VAL A 25 5.09 17.28 -16.76
N ALA A 26 6.17 16.52 -16.52
CA ALA A 26 7.43 16.70 -17.22
C ALA A 26 7.29 16.45 -18.73
N ALA A 27 6.58 15.40 -19.13
CA ALA A 27 6.36 15.08 -20.53
C ALA A 27 5.55 16.17 -21.27
N ILE A 28 4.58 16.79 -20.58
CA ILE A 28 3.84 17.94 -21.10
C ILE A 28 4.75 19.17 -21.19
N ALA A 29 5.55 19.43 -20.16
CA ALA A 29 6.42 20.60 -20.10
C ALA A 29 7.56 20.57 -21.14
N PHE A 30 8.06 19.38 -21.46
CA PHE A 30 9.14 19.17 -22.44
C PHE A 30 8.65 18.67 -23.80
N ASP A 31 7.33 18.60 -24.02
CA ASP A 31 6.66 18.17 -25.26
C ASP A 31 7.24 16.88 -25.87
N THR A 32 7.49 15.89 -25.01
CA THR A 32 8.15 14.63 -25.41
C THR A 32 7.17 13.61 -26.00
N GLY A 33 5.86 13.91 -25.98
CA GLY A 33 4.80 12.99 -26.41
C GLY A 33 4.54 11.81 -25.47
N LEU A 34 5.26 11.70 -24.35
CA LEU A 34 5.17 10.57 -23.40
C LEU A 34 4.15 10.80 -22.26
N ALA A 35 3.30 11.81 -22.38
CA ALA A 35 2.29 12.13 -21.37
C ALA A 35 1.34 10.96 -21.08
N SER A 36 1.06 10.12 -22.10
CA SER A 36 0.25 8.91 -21.97
C SER A 36 0.88 7.85 -21.06
N VAL A 37 2.21 7.74 -21.03
CA VAL A 37 2.94 6.81 -20.17
C VAL A 37 2.82 7.24 -18.71
N GLY A 38 3.05 8.52 -18.42
CA GLY A 38 2.88 9.06 -17.07
C GLY A 38 1.44 8.91 -16.57
N ALA A 39 0.45 9.28 -17.41
CA ALA A 39 -0.96 9.12 -17.09
C ALA A 39 -1.35 7.65 -16.87
N GLY A 40 -0.82 6.74 -17.68
CA GLY A 40 -1.05 5.30 -17.55
C GLY A 40 -0.50 4.74 -16.23
N VAL A 41 0.73 5.10 -15.86
CA VAL A 41 1.35 4.67 -14.60
C VAL A 41 0.56 5.21 -13.41
N THR A 42 0.22 6.50 -13.40
CA THR A 42 -0.61 7.07 -12.32
C THR A 42 -1.98 6.40 -12.23
N GLY A 43 -2.64 6.18 -13.37
CA GLY A 43 -3.94 5.51 -13.42
C GLY A 43 -3.89 4.09 -12.85
N ILE A 44 -2.90 3.29 -13.26
CA ILE A 44 -2.72 1.92 -12.77
C ILE A 44 -2.40 1.91 -11.27
N SER A 45 -1.58 2.84 -10.78
CA SER A 45 -1.28 2.95 -9.35
C SER A 45 -2.53 3.26 -8.52
N VAL A 46 -3.37 4.21 -8.97
CA VAL A 46 -4.62 4.55 -8.27
C VAL A 46 -5.62 3.39 -8.33
N LEU A 47 -5.75 2.73 -9.48
CA LEU A 47 -6.63 1.56 -9.63
C LEU A 47 -6.18 0.41 -8.71
N SER A 48 -4.87 0.14 -8.66
CA SER A 48 -4.29 -0.85 -7.76
C SER A 48 -4.55 -0.49 -6.30
N MET A 49 -4.50 0.80 -5.94
CA MET A 49 -4.82 1.28 -4.61
C MET A 49 -6.28 1.02 -4.26
N MET A 50 -7.22 1.24 -5.18
CA MET A 50 -8.63 0.86 -4.98
C MET A 50 -8.79 -0.65 -4.77
N VAL A 51 -8.14 -1.50 -5.58
CA VAL A 51 -8.21 -2.96 -5.44
C VAL A 51 -7.65 -3.43 -4.10
N VAL A 52 -6.50 -2.89 -3.67
CA VAL A 52 -5.89 -3.23 -2.37
C VAL A 52 -6.77 -2.80 -1.19
N ASN A 53 -7.54 -1.71 -1.33
CA ASN A 53 -8.47 -1.22 -0.31
C ASN A 53 -9.89 -1.81 -0.43
N LEU A 54 -10.22 -2.54 -1.51
CA LEU A 54 -11.54 -3.15 -1.71
C LEU A 54 -11.95 -4.20 -0.66
N PRO A 55 -11.06 -5.04 -0.08
CA PRO A 55 -11.47 -5.99 0.95
C PRO A 55 -12.00 -5.29 2.21
N MET A 56 -11.70 -4.00 2.43
CA MET A 56 -12.27 -3.18 3.50
C MET A 56 -13.74 -2.79 3.28
N LEU A 57 -14.26 -2.90 2.05
CA LEU A 57 -15.67 -2.63 1.72
C LEU A 57 -16.52 -3.90 1.62
N GLY A 58 -15.90 -5.08 1.42
CA GLY A 58 -16.60 -6.34 1.15
C GLY A 58 -16.58 -7.36 2.28
N ASP A 59 -15.46 -7.51 3.00
CA ASP A 59 -15.28 -8.55 4.00
C ASP A 59 -14.67 -7.96 5.28
N GLY A 60 -15.50 -7.87 6.32
CA GLY A 60 -14.97 -7.94 7.67
C GLY A 60 -14.34 -9.32 7.88
N ASP A 61 -13.24 -9.35 8.62
CA ASP A 61 -12.53 -10.56 9.05
C ASP A 61 -11.64 -11.26 8.00
N GLY A 62 -10.40 -10.78 7.94
CA GLY A 62 -9.26 -11.56 7.48
C GLY A 62 -8.21 -11.49 8.58
N SER A 63 -8.45 -12.22 9.65
CA SER A 63 -7.47 -12.51 10.71
C SER A 63 -6.32 -13.30 10.08
N ASP A 64 -5.26 -12.59 9.65
CA ASP A 64 -3.99 -13.24 9.34
C ASP A 64 -3.28 -13.50 10.68
N ASP A 65 -3.29 -14.77 11.07
CA ASP A 65 -2.53 -15.37 12.16
C ASP A 65 -1.04 -14.99 12.08
N ASP A 66 -0.59 -14.10 12.97
CA ASP A 66 0.78 -14.12 13.45
C ASP A 66 0.78 -14.99 14.72
N GLU A 67 0.96 -16.30 14.53
CA GLU A 67 1.46 -17.20 15.57
C GLU A 67 2.82 -16.67 16.03
N GLU A 68 2.83 -15.87 17.11
CA GLU A 68 4.00 -15.70 17.96
C GLU A 68 3.79 -16.54 19.22
N THR A 69 3.92 -17.86 19.07
CA THR A 69 4.22 -18.77 20.18
C THR A 69 5.54 -18.34 20.82
N GLY A 70 5.51 -17.91 22.08
CA GLY A 70 6.74 -17.49 22.74
C GLY A 70 6.69 -17.12 24.22
N GLY A 71 5.92 -17.85 25.04
CA GLY A 71 6.30 -18.07 26.44
C GLY A 71 6.01 -16.95 27.44
N GLU A 72 4.80 -16.98 27.99
CA GLU A 72 4.52 -16.49 29.33
C GLU A 72 5.41 -17.26 30.33
N THR A 73 6.37 -16.57 30.95
CA THR A 73 6.83 -16.97 32.29
C THR A 73 6.48 -15.86 33.26
N GLU A 74 5.19 -15.79 33.57
CA GLU A 74 4.74 -15.33 34.87
C GLU A 74 5.07 -16.45 35.87
N SER A 75 6.06 -16.20 36.72
CA SER A 75 6.12 -16.81 38.04
C SER A 75 6.78 -15.80 38.96
N ALA A 76 5.96 -14.86 39.41
CA ALA A 76 6.25 -14.13 40.61
C ALA A 76 6.08 -15.07 41.82
N ALA A 77 7.03 -14.95 42.75
CA ALA A 77 6.88 -15.08 44.20
C ALA A 77 6.84 -16.47 44.87
N GLU A 78 7.47 -16.48 46.05
CA GLU A 78 7.39 -17.41 47.19
C GLU A 78 8.23 -18.70 47.02
N GLU A 79 9.27 -19.00 47.82
CA GLU A 79 9.53 -18.82 49.27
C GLU A 79 11.04 -18.61 49.53
#